data_AF-A0A833G1N0-F1
#
_entry.id   AF-A0A833G1N0-F1
#
_cell.length_a   1.000
_cell.length_b   1.000
_cell.length_c   1.000
_cell.angle_alpha   90.00
_cell.angle_beta   90.00
_cell.angle_gamma   90.00
#
_symmetry.space_group_name_H-M   'P 1'
#
loop_
_entity.id
_entity.type
_entity.pdbx_description
1 polymer ?
#
loop_
_entity_poly.entity_id
_entity_poly.type
_entity_poly.pdbx_seq_one_letter_code
_entity_poly.pdbx_strand_id
1 'polypeptide(L)'
;LNSGADVLILNHYGKDMVNSLTQAVQFGLRAKQANGKNFEIVVPLFSELMDQGAGDAIKGILGTANWDWKLGDEGTKAFTKSFGTEYGNPPSQAAQTCYVQALLYANAVETAGTFYPPEVIKALEGFEFDGMGNGKTLYRAEDHQCFKDVLVVRGKENPANQFDLLELVKIVPRAEVTYDPNIPAFNPDGKADLGPYVPAA
;
A
#
# COMPACT_ATOMS: atom_id res chain seq x y z
N LEU A 1 -31.04 0.83 1.94
CA LEU A 1 -29.84 1.68 1.76
C LEU A 1 -30.32 3.11 1.95
N ASN A 2 -29.98 3.75 3.07
CA ASN A 2 -30.63 5.00 3.47
C ASN A 2 -29.88 6.25 2.99
N SER A 3 -28.58 6.14 2.71
CA SER A 3 -27.77 7.24 2.17
C SER A 3 -27.93 7.47 0.67
N GLY A 4 -28.53 6.52 -0.05
CA GLY A 4 -28.56 6.51 -1.52
C GLY A 4 -27.20 6.22 -2.18
N ALA A 5 -26.16 5.86 -1.43
CA ALA A 5 -24.86 5.50 -2.01
C ALA A 5 -24.93 4.20 -2.82
N ASP A 6 -24.17 4.14 -3.91
CA ASP A 6 -23.94 2.94 -4.74
C ASP A 6 -22.58 2.26 -4.46
N VAL A 7 -21.73 2.90 -3.64
CA VAL A 7 -20.44 2.36 -3.18
C VAL A 7 -20.30 2.50 -1.67
N LEU A 8 -19.88 1.43 -1.00
CA LEU A 8 -19.42 1.45 0.38
C LEU A 8 -17.89 1.32 0.43
N ILE A 9 -17.22 2.38 0.88
CA ILE A 9 -15.78 2.37 1.12
C ILE A 9 -15.52 1.98 2.57
N LEU A 10 -14.95 0.80 2.78
CA LEU A 10 -14.57 0.30 4.09
C LEU A 10 -13.11 0.68 4.39
N ASN A 11 -12.89 1.94 4.77
CA ASN A 11 -11.57 2.45 5.15
C ASN A 11 -11.17 2.04 6.58
N HIS A 12 -11.19 0.74 6.84
CA HIS A 12 -10.76 0.13 8.10
C HIS A 12 -9.52 -0.73 7.85
N TYR A 13 -8.76 -1.02 8.91
CA TYR A 13 -7.61 -1.90 8.84
C TYR A 13 -7.71 -3.04 9.85
N GLY A 14 -7.01 -4.15 9.58
CA GLY A 14 -6.96 -5.32 10.45
C GLY A 14 -8.34 -5.92 10.73
N LYS A 15 -8.58 -6.24 12.00
CA LYS A 15 -9.79 -6.95 12.46
C LYS A 15 -11.08 -6.19 12.18
N ASP A 16 -11.05 -4.85 12.22
CA ASP A 16 -12.24 -4.04 11.97
C ASP A 16 -12.67 -4.10 10.50
N MET A 17 -11.70 -4.16 9.57
CA MET A 17 -12.01 -4.41 8.17
C MET A 17 -12.62 -5.79 7.98
N VAL A 18 -11.97 -6.83 8.52
CA VAL A 18 -12.45 -8.22 8.45
C VAL A 18 -13.90 -8.31 8.91
N ASN A 19 -14.21 -7.74 10.08
CA ASN A 19 -15.56 -7.74 10.63
C ASN A 19 -16.54 -6.97 9.75
N SER A 20 -16.17 -5.75 9.33
CA SER A 20 -17.05 -4.86 8.57
C SER A 20 -17.39 -5.45 7.19
N LEU A 21 -16.39 -5.98 6.49
CA LEU A 21 -16.58 -6.59 5.19
C LEU A 21 -17.43 -7.86 5.29
N THR A 22 -17.08 -8.75 6.23
CA THR A 22 -17.84 -9.99 6.45
C THR A 22 -19.30 -9.69 6.75
N GLN A 23 -19.57 -8.73 7.64
CA GLN A 23 -20.94 -8.30 7.95
C GLN A 23 -21.64 -7.69 6.73
N ALA A 24 -20.99 -6.78 5.99
CA ALA A 24 -21.55 -6.17 4.79
C ALA A 24 -21.95 -7.23 3.75
N VAL A 25 -21.13 -8.25 3.55
CA VAL A 25 -21.43 -9.38 2.66
C VAL A 25 -22.56 -10.25 3.21
N GLN A 26 -22.55 -10.57 4.51
CA GLN A 26 -23.62 -11.35 5.17
C GLN A 26 -24.98 -10.65 5.13
N PHE A 27 -25.01 -9.32 5.23
CA PHE A 27 -26.23 -8.51 5.04
C PHE A 27 -26.68 -8.43 3.57
N GLY A 28 -25.99 -9.10 2.66
CA GLY A 28 -26.34 -9.21 1.25
C GLY A 28 -26.13 -7.91 0.48
N LEU A 29 -25.26 -7.00 0.94
CA LEU A 29 -25.06 -5.70 0.28
C LEU A 29 -24.60 -5.86 -1.17
N ARG A 30 -23.81 -6.89 -1.48
CA ARG A 30 -23.33 -7.17 -2.85
C ARG A 30 -24.43 -7.53 -3.84
N ALA A 31 -25.58 -8.00 -3.36
CA ALA A 31 -26.73 -8.30 -4.20
C ALA A 31 -27.70 -7.11 -4.33
N LYS A 32 -27.41 -5.98 -3.67
CA LYS A 32 -28.26 -4.80 -3.73
C LYS A 32 -27.95 -3.96 -4.95
N GLN A 33 -28.92 -3.14 -5.32
CA GLN A 33 -28.76 -2.07 -6.28
C GLN A 33 -29.06 -0.73 -5.62
N ALA A 34 -28.38 0.31 -6.07
CA ALA A 34 -28.64 1.70 -5.72
C ALA A 34 -28.34 2.57 -6.95
N ASN A 35 -29.12 3.63 -7.15
CA ASN A 35 -28.97 4.55 -8.30
C ASN A 35 -28.91 3.85 -9.67
N GLY A 36 -29.65 2.74 -9.84
CA GLY A 36 -29.66 1.96 -11.09
C GLY A 36 -28.38 1.17 -11.36
N LYS A 37 -27.47 1.03 -10.40
CA LYS A 37 -26.23 0.26 -10.48
C LYS A 37 -26.20 -0.84 -9.42
N ASN A 38 -25.35 -1.83 -9.65
CA ASN A 38 -25.00 -2.78 -8.59
C ASN A 38 -24.25 -2.05 -7.48
N PHE A 39 -24.55 -2.43 -6.23
CA PHE A 39 -23.89 -1.87 -5.08
C PHE A 39 -22.49 -2.49 -4.92
N GLU A 40 -21.48 -1.64 -4.90
CA GLU A 40 -20.09 -2.05 -4.79
C GLU A 40 -19.53 -1.82 -3.39
N ILE A 41 -18.58 -2.65 -2.99
CA ILE A 41 -17.81 -2.46 -1.77
C ILE A 41 -16.34 -2.34 -2.18
N VAL A 42 -15.64 -1.36 -1.60
CA VAL A 42 -14.22 -1.13 -1.85
C VAL A 42 -13.47 -1.14 -0.52
N VAL A 43 -12.35 -1.85 -0.48
CA VAL A 43 -11.42 -1.85 0.65
C VAL A 43 -10.15 -1.11 0.22
N PRO A 44 -9.92 0.14 0.66
CA PRO A 44 -8.84 0.96 0.15
C PRO A 44 -7.45 0.38 0.33
N LEU A 45 -7.21 -0.46 1.34
CA LEU A 45 -5.93 -1.15 1.53
C LEU A 45 -6.18 -2.56 2.03
N PHE A 46 -5.87 -3.55 1.19
CA PHE A 46 -5.81 -4.94 1.61
C PHE A 46 -4.46 -5.26 2.24
N SER A 47 -4.46 -6.24 3.14
CA SER A 47 -3.25 -6.89 3.64
C SER A 47 -3.51 -8.40 3.71
N GLU A 48 -2.46 -9.20 3.70
CA GLU A 48 -2.57 -10.65 3.61
C GLU A 48 -3.33 -11.23 4.81
N LEU A 49 -3.15 -10.66 6.01
CA LEU A 49 -3.89 -11.04 7.22
C LEU A 49 -5.38 -10.68 7.14
N MET A 50 -5.68 -9.55 6.51
CA MET A 50 -7.04 -9.08 6.28
C MET A 50 -7.76 -9.96 5.26
N ASP A 51 -7.07 -10.32 4.18
CA ASP A 51 -7.59 -11.19 3.12
C ASP A 51 -7.91 -12.57 3.68
N GLN A 52 -6.97 -13.16 4.43
CA GLN A 52 -7.15 -14.45 5.10
C GLN A 52 -8.28 -14.40 6.13
N GLY A 53 -8.34 -13.35 6.95
CA GLY A 53 -9.34 -13.21 8.00
C GLY A 53 -10.76 -13.04 7.48
N ALA A 54 -10.94 -12.34 6.35
CA ALA A 54 -12.26 -12.12 5.74
C ALA A 54 -12.74 -13.31 4.89
N GLY A 55 -11.84 -14.21 4.49
CA GLY A 55 -12.18 -15.44 3.77
C GLY A 55 -12.99 -15.16 2.50
N ASP A 56 -14.08 -15.90 2.30
CA ASP A 56 -14.93 -15.77 1.11
C ASP A 56 -15.57 -14.38 0.93
N ALA A 57 -15.60 -13.54 1.97
CA ALA A 57 -16.17 -12.20 1.88
C ALA A 57 -15.37 -11.28 0.94
N ILE A 58 -14.09 -11.58 0.66
CA ILE A 58 -13.26 -10.76 -0.23
C ILE A 58 -13.51 -11.02 -1.71
N LYS A 59 -14.14 -12.15 -2.09
CA LYS A 59 -14.30 -12.54 -3.50
C LYS A 59 -14.91 -11.41 -4.31
N GLY A 60 -14.27 -10.99 -5.40
CA GLY A 60 -14.73 -9.91 -6.27
C GLY A 60 -14.68 -8.49 -5.66
N ILE A 61 -14.26 -8.32 -4.41
CA ILE A 61 -14.13 -7.00 -3.77
C ILE A 61 -12.90 -6.29 -4.32
N LEU A 62 -13.07 -5.07 -4.78
CA LEU A 62 -11.96 -4.22 -5.22
C LEU A 62 -11.25 -3.59 -4.04
N GLY A 63 -9.95 -3.45 -4.16
CA GLY A 63 -9.14 -2.69 -3.21
C GLY A 63 -7.82 -2.23 -3.80
N THR A 64 -6.93 -1.75 -2.94
CA THR A 64 -5.56 -1.43 -3.34
C THR A 64 -4.54 -2.13 -2.47
N ALA A 65 -3.32 -2.26 -3.00
CA ALA A 65 -2.15 -2.74 -2.30
C ALA A 65 -0.94 -1.90 -2.73
N ASN A 66 0.04 -1.77 -1.85
CA ASN A 66 1.27 -1.04 -2.13
C ASN A 66 2.33 -1.92 -2.80
N TRP A 67 2.16 -3.24 -2.75
CA TRP A 67 3.05 -4.25 -3.32
C TRP A 67 2.37 -5.62 -3.31
N ASP A 68 2.78 -6.54 -4.18
CA ASP A 68 2.33 -7.94 -4.18
C ASP A 68 3.52 -8.86 -4.53
N TRP A 69 3.66 -9.98 -3.81
CA TRP A 69 4.75 -10.96 -4.00
C TRP A 69 4.73 -11.67 -5.36
N LYS A 70 3.63 -11.55 -6.11
CA LYS A 70 3.45 -12.07 -7.46
C LYS A 70 3.91 -11.11 -8.55
N LEU A 71 4.39 -9.91 -8.22
CA LEU A 71 4.99 -9.03 -9.22
C LEU A 71 6.19 -9.73 -9.87
N GLY A 72 6.30 -9.58 -11.20
CA GLY A 72 7.23 -10.34 -12.02
C GLY A 72 8.67 -9.79 -12.09
N ASP A 73 8.95 -8.70 -11.38
CA ASP A 73 10.27 -8.07 -11.39
C ASP A 73 11.29 -8.83 -10.52
N GLU A 74 12.58 -8.59 -10.77
CA GLU A 74 13.66 -9.32 -10.12
C GLU A 74 13.78 -9.03 -8.62
N GLY A 75 13.46 -7.80 -8.18
CA GLY A 75 13.48 -7.43 -6.76
C GLY A 75 12.42 -8.20 -5.98
N THR A 76 11.21 -8.27 -6.53
CA THR A 76 10.11 -9.08 -5.97
C THR A 76 10.49 -10.57 -5.93
N LYS A 77 11.00 -11.14 -7.03
CA LYS A 77 11.42 -12.55 -7.06
C LYS A 77 12.49 -12.86 -6.01
N ALA A 78 13.49 -11.99 -5.88
CA ALA A 78 14.58 -12.17 -4.93
C ALA A 78 14.06 -12.15 -3.49
N PHE A 79 13.23 -11.16 -3.15
CA PHE A 79 12.67 -11.03 -1.81
C PHE A 79 11.68 -12.16 -1.48
N THR A 80 10.76 -12.49 -2.40
CA THR A 80 9.81 -13.60 -2.22
C THR A 80 10.53 -14.92 -2.01
N LYS A 81 11.61 -15.19 -2.75
CA LYS A 81 12.42 -16.40 -2.58
C LYS A 81 13.13 -16.43 -1.23
N SER A 82 13.84 -15.36 -0.86
CA SER A 82 14.60 -15.33 0.40
C SER A 82 13.68 -15.39 1.61
N PHE A 83 12.59 -14.62 1.62
CA PHE A 83 11.59 -14.63 2.67
C PHE A 83 10.90 -15.99 2.78
N GLY A 84 10.46 -16.57 1.67
CA GLY A 84 9.81 -17.89 1.66
C GLY A 84 10.74 -19.03 2.10
N THR A 85 12.05 -18.92 1.85
CA THR A 85 13.05 -19.89 2.33
C THR A 85 13.19 -19.85 3.85
N GLU A 86 13.18 -18.65 4.43
CA GLU A 86 13.33 -18.45 5.87
C GLU A 86 12.05 -18.75 6.65
N TYR A 87 10.90 -18.28 6.16
CA TYR A 87 9.64 -18.27 6.92
C TYR A 87 8.59 -19.27 6.42
N GLY A 88 8.80 -19.90 5.26
CA GLY A 88 7.92 -20.95 4.72
C GLY A 88 6.61 -20.45 4.10
N ASN A 89 6.44 -19.13 3.94
CA ASN A 89 5.28 -18.50 3.33
C ASN A 89 5.69 -17.28 2.46
N PRO A 90 4.84 -16.82 1.52
CA PRO A 90 5.09 -15.58 0.80
C PRO A 90 5.13 -14.37 1.75
N PRO A 91 5.98 -13.36 1.47
CA PRO A 91 6.03 -12.14 2.27
C PRO A 91 4.77 -11.29 2.14
N SER A 92 4.51 -10.49 3.17
CA SER A 92 3.52 -9.42 3.11
C SER A 92 4.08 -8.14 2.50
N GLN A 93 3.22 -7.27 1.99
CA GLN A 93 3.61 -5.91 1.60
C GLN A 93 4.25 -5.12 2.76
N ALA A 94 3.85 -5.39 4.00
CA ALA A 94 4.44 -4.76 5.19
C ALA A 94 5.87 -5.27 5.43
N ALA A 95 6.10 -6.58 5.28
CA ALA A 95 7.44 -7.16 5.36
C ALA A 95 8.36 -6.60 4.26
N GLN A 96 7.85 -6.49 3.03
CA GLN A 96 8.60 -5.88 1.94
C GLN A 96 8.91 -4.41 2.21
N THR A 97 7.94 -3.64 2.70
CA THR A 97 8.15 -2.24 3.06
C THR A 97 9.26 -2.10 4.10
N CYS A 98 9.20 -2.85 5.21
CA CYS A 98 10.24 -2.83 6.25
C CYS A 98 11.61 -3.22 5.71
N TYR A 99 11.68 -4.27 4.87
CA TYR A 99 12.93 -4.72 4.26
C TYR A 99 13.57 -3.64 3.38
N VAL A 100 12.77 -3.04 2.49
CA VAL A 100 13.25 -1.98 1.59
C VAL A 100 13.64 -0.73 2.37
N GLN A 101 12.86 -0.31 3.37
CA GLN A 101 13.20 0.85 4.21
C GLN A 101 14.53 0.68 4.95
N ALA A 102 14.82 -0.53 5.46
CA ALA A 102 16.09 -0.81 6.12
C ALA A 102 17.28 -0.67 5.14
N LEU A 103 17.13 -1.18 3.92
CA LEU A 103 18.16 -1.06 2.89
C LEU A 103 18.35 0.39 2.41
N LEU A 104 17.27 1.14 2.27
CA LEU A 104 17.33 2.55 1.90
C LEU A 104 18.00 3.40 2.96
N TYR A 105 17.70 3.17 4.24
CA TYR A 105 18.40 3.84 5.35
C TYR A 105 19.90 3.51 5.34
N ALA A 106 20.27 2.24 5.16
CA ALA A 106 21.66 1.84 5.07
C ALA A 106 22.38 2.53 3.89
N ASN A 107 21.76 2.56 2.71
CA ASN A 107 22.28 3.27 1.55
C ASN A 107 22.43 4.77 1.79
N ALA A 108 21.46 5.41 2.46
CA ALA A 108 21.52 6.83 2.78
C ALA A 108 22.64 7.17 3.76
N VAL A 109 22.84 6.34 4.79
CA VAL A 109 23.97 6.46 5.72
C VAL A 109 25.31 6.30 5.01
N GLU A 110 25.43 5.29 4.13
CA GLU A 110 26.64 5.06 3.35
C GLU A 110 26.93 6.23 2.41
N THR A 111 25.90 6.74 1.73
CA THR A 111 25.99 7.91 0.84
C THR A 111 26.38 9.19 1.59
N ALA A 112 25.80 9.41 2.78
CA ALA A 112 26.12 10.55 3.64
C ALA A 112 27.49 10.40 4.32
N GLY A 113 28.03 9.19 4.41
CA GLY A 113 29.26 8.87 5.14
C GLY A 113 29.13 9.07 6.65
N THR A 114 27.91 9.11 7.19
CA THR A 114 27.63 9.44 8.59
C THR A 114 26.26 8.93 9.03
N PHE A 115 26.10 8.74 10.35
CA PHE A 115 24.81 8.49 10.99
C PHE A 115 24.14 9.77 11.50
N TYR A 116 24.72 10.95 11.26
CA TYR A 116 24.14 12.22 11.70
C TYR A 116 22.82 12.50 10.95
N PRO A 117 21.66 12.54 11.64
CA PRO A 117 20.35 12.50 10.96
C PRO A 117 20.12 13.59 9.91
N PRO A 118 20.52 14.86 10.10
CA PRO A 118 20.34 15.89 9.08
C PRO A 118 21.06 15.59 7.76
N GLU A 119 22.19 14.89 7.78
CA GLU A 119 22.90 14.51 6.54
C GLU A 119 22.27 13.27 5.91
N VAL A 120 21.75 12.35 6.70
CA VAL A 120 20.98 11.19 6.21
C VAL A 120 19.66 11.64 5.57
N ILE A 121 18.96 12.63 6.16
CA ILE A 121 17.74 13.23 5.59
C ILE A 121 18.05 13.82 4.22
N LYS A 122 19.09 14.67 4.12
CA LYS A 122 19.51 15.29 2.84
C LYS A 122 19.87 14.25 1.78
N ALA A 123 20.42 13.09 2.17
CA ALA A 123 20.72 12.02 1.24
C ALA A 123 19.47 11.31 0.70
N LEU A 124 18.35 11.35 1.43
CA LEU A 124 17.07 10.78 1.00
C LEU A 124 16.18 11.78 0.25
N GLU A 125 16.35 13.08 0.47
CA GLU A 125 15.55 14.11 -0.19
C GLU A 125 15.75 14.13 -1.70
N GLY A 126 14.66 13.92 -2.45
CA GLY A 126 14.71 13.83 -3.90
C GLY A 126 15.30 12.54 -4.43
N PHE A 127 15.58 11.55 -3.56
CA PHE A 127 16.21 10.30 -3.95
C PHE A 127 15.24 9.45 -4.79
N GLU A 128 15.68 9.07 -5.99
CA GLU A 128 14.99 8.11 -6.84
C GLU A 128 15.71 6.76 -6.84
N PHE A 129 14.94 5.68 -6.73
CA PHE A 129 15.46 4.31 -6.79
C PHE A 129 14.51 3.35 -7.52
N ASP A 130 15.04 2.20 -7.91
CA ASP A 130 14.32 1.11 -8.55
C ASP A 130 14.98 -0.24 -8.17
N GLY A 131 14.41 -1.37 -8.61
CA GLY A 131 14.99 -2.70 -8.43
C GLY A 131 14.62 -3.39 -7.12
N MET A 132 13.80 -2.75 -6.29
CA MET A 132 13.40 -3.24 -4.95
C MET A 132 12.01 -3.88 -4.91
N GLY A 133 11.41 -4.22 -6.05
CA GLY A 133 10.04 -4.74 -6.14
C GLY A 133 8.95 -3.68 -6.20
N ASN A 134 9.29 -2.40 -6.02
CA ASN A 134 8.34 -1.29 -5.98
C ASN A 134 8.21 -0.53 -7.32
N GLY A 135 9.03 -0.88 -8.31
CA GLY A 135 9.26 -0.05 -9.49
C GLY A 135 9.97 1.27 -9.15
N LYS A 136 10.03 2.18 -10.12
CA LYS A 136 10.61 3.51 -9.95
C LYS A 136 9.90 4.27 -8.83
N THR A 137 10.67 4.62 -7.81
CA THR A 137 10.18 5.24 -6.58
C THR A 137 10.93 6.54 -6.32
N LEU A 138 10.24 7.55 -5.78
CA LEU A 138 10.79 8.86 -5.38
C LEU A 138 10.51 9.11 -3.91
N TYR A 139 11.52 9.49 -3.14
CA TYR A 139 11.35 10.23 -1.89
C TYR A 139 11.27 11.70 -2.19
N ARG A 140 10.07 12.25 -2.16
CA ARG A 140 9.88 13.66 -2.47
C ARG A 140 10.50 14.53 -1.37
N ALA A 141 11.27 15.54 -1.76
CA ALA A 141 12.01 16.37 -0.82
C ALA A 141 11.10 17.29 0.01
N GLU A 142 10.01 17.76 -0.59
CA GLU A 142 9.15 18.80 -0.02
C GLU A 142 8.36 18.32 1.21
N ASP A 143 8.00 17.04 1.28
CA ASP A 143 7.15 16.49 2.34
C ASP A 143 7.56 15.08 2.81
N HIS A 144 8.73 14.60 2.35
CA HIS A 144 9.28 13.27 2.64
C HIS A 144 8.35 12.10 2.27
N GLN A 145 7.33 12.32 1.44
CA GLN A 145 6.45 11.27 0.97
C GLN A 145 7.15 10.39 -0.07
N CYS A 146 7.03 9.07 0.11
CA CYS A 146 7.49 8.07 -0.84
C CYS A 146 6.42 7.83 -1.91
N PHE A 147 6.75 8.09 -3.18
CA PHE A 147 5.85 7.90 -4.33
C PHE A 147 6.33 6.77 -5.23
N LYS A 148 5.42 5.84 -5.48
CA LYS A 148 5.59 4.69 -6.39
C LYS A 148 4.25 4.38 -7.05
N ASP A 149 4.26 3.42 -7.98
CA ASP A 149 3.03 2.86 -8.53
C ASP A 149 2.18 2.20 -7.42
N VAL A 150 0.86 2.24 -7.57
CA VAL A 150 -0.10 1.64 -6.64
C VAL A 150 -0.87 0.52 -7.36
N LEU A 151 -1.09 -0.60 -6.68
CA LEU A 151 -1.80 -1.73 -7.26
C LEU A 151 -3.29 -1.61 -6.96
N VAL A 152 -4.14 -1.74 -7.98
CA VAL A 152 -5.56 -2.09 -7.80
C VAL A 152 -5.67 -3.60 -7.84
N VAL A 153 -6.26 -4.15 -6.80
CA VAL A 153 -6.40 -5.60 -6.60
C VAL A 153 -7.87 -5.97 -6.47
N ARG A 154 -8.17 -7.24 -6.66
CA ARG A 154 -9.50 -7.80 -6.44
C ARG A 154 -9.39 -9.14 -5.74
N GLY A 155 -10.30 -9.45 -4.82
CA GLY A 155 -10.37 -10.80 -4.26
C GLY A 155 -10.72 -11.83 -5.34
N LYS A 156 -9.94 -12.91 -5.41
CA LYS A 156 -10.12 -13.97 -6.40
C LYS A 156 -11.38 -14.78 -6.10
N GLU A 157 -12.17 -15.04 -7.14
CA GLU A 157 -13.32 -15.96 -7.04
C GLU A 157 -12.87 -17.40 -6.73
N ASN A 158 -11.75 -17.82 -7.33
CA ASN A 158 -11.19 -19.17 -7.20
C ASN A 158 -9.69 -19.09 -6.84
N PRO A 159 -9.33 -18.90 -5.56
CA PRO A 159 -7.95 -18.86 -5.11
C PRO A 159 -7.28 -20.25 -5.26
N ALA A 160 -6.03 -20.28 -5.73
CA ALA A 160 -5.30 -21.54 -5.91
C ALA A 160 -4.83 -22.17 -4.59
N ASN A 161 -4.62 -21.35 -3.57
CA ASN A 161 -4.22 -21.73 -2.21
C ASN A 161 -4.52 -20.59 -1.22
N GLN A 162 -4.24 -20.82 0.07
CA GLN A 162 -4.50 -19.86 1.16
C GLN A 162 -3.71 -18.54 1.11
N PHE A 163 -2.72 -18.42 0.23
CA PHE A 163 -1.91 -17.20 0.03
C PHE A 163 -2.27 -16.46 -1.27
N ASP A 164 -2.93 -17.14 -2.21
CA ASP A 164 -3.28 -16.58 -3.51
C ASP A 164 -4.71 -16.05 -3.52
N LEU A 165 -4.97 -15.07 -2.66
CA LEU A 165 -6.32 -14.57 -2.38
C LEU A 165 -6.73 -13.37 -3.24
N LEU A 166 -5.77 -12.60 -3.74
CA LEU A 166 -6.00 -11.43 -4.57
C LEU A 166 -5.48 -11.61 -6.00
N GLU A 167 -6.07 -10.94 -6.96
CA GLU A 167 -5.55 -10.76 -8.31
C GLU A 167 -5.24 -9.28 -8.57
N LEU A 168 -4.15 -9.03 -9.28
CA LEU A 168 -3.81 -7.70 -9.76
C LEU A 168 -4.74 -7.33 -10.92
N VAL A 169 -5.45 -6.21 -10.79
CA VAL A 169 -6.37 -5.70 -11.81
C VAL A 169 -5.72 -4.61 -12.64
N LYS A 170 -5.01 -3.69 -11.99
CA LYS A 170 -4.35 -2.55 -12.63
C LYS A 170 -3.14 -2.12 -11.80
N ILE A 171 -2.07 -1.69 -12.49
CA ILE A 171 -1.02 -0.89 -11.88
C ILE A 171 -1.34 0.57 -12.20
N VAL A 172 -1.53 1.38 -11.17
CA VAL A 172 -1.77 2.82 -11.29
C VAL A 172 -0.42 3.52 -11.24
N PRO A 173 -0.03 4.21 -12.32
CA PRO A 173 1.26 4.90 -12.37
C PRO A 173 1.42 5.93 -11.26
N ARG A 174 2.64 6.07 -10.74
CA ARG A 174 3.05 7.10 -9.76
C ARG A 174 2.47 8.49 -10.09
N ALA A 175 2.53 8.89 -11.36
CA ALA A 175 2.07 10.20 -11.81
C ALA A 175 0.56 10.45 -11.62
N GLU A 176 -0.27 9.40 -11.53
CA GLU A 176 -1.71 9.52 -11.26
C GLU A 176 -2.02 9.60 -9.75
N VAL A 177 -1.08 9.19 -8.89
CA VAL A 177 -1.26 9.14 -7.43
C VAL A 177 -0.40 10.15 -6.67
N THR A 178 0.50 10.85 -7.37
CA THR A 178 1.19 12.02 -6.83
C THR A 178 0.24 13.21 -6.74
N TYR A 179 0.38 13.96 -5.65
CA TYR A 179 -0.42 15.14 -5.34
C TYR A 179 0.47 16.33 -5.00
N ASP A 180 -0.03 17.55 -5.08
CA ASP A 180 0.75 18.76 -4.74
C ASP A 180 1.21 18.69 -3.26
N PRO A 181 2.51 18.88 -2.94
CA PRO A 181 2.96 18.91 -1.55
C PRO A 181 2.33 20.06 -0.75
N ASN A 182 1.79 21.09 -1.40
CA ASN A 182 1.16 22.25 -0.78
C ASN A 182 -0.37 22.11 -0.63
N ILE A 183 -0.92 20.89 -0.59
CA ILE A 183 -2.36 20.71 -0.38
C ILE A 183 -2.81 21.41 0.92
N PRO A 184 -3.81 22.30 0.88
CA PRO A 184 -4.28 23.05 2.06
C PRO A 184 -4.74 22.17 3.24
N ALA A 185 -5.16 20.94 2.97
CA ALA A 185 -5.56 19.99 4.01
C ALA A 185 -4.39 19.45 4.85
N PHE A 186 -3.16 19.48 4.30
CA PHE A 186 -1.94 19.08 5.02
C PHE A 186 -1.16 20.31 5.51
N ASN A 187 -1.13 21.37 4.70
CA ASN A 187 -0.39 22.59 4.94
C ASN A 187 -1.34 23.80 4.79
N PRO A 188 -2.02 24.23 5.88
CA PRO A 188 -3.02 25.31 5.81
C PRO A 188 -2.48 26.67 5.33
N ASP A 189 -1.17 26.89 5.42
CA ASP A 189 -0.47 28.08 4.91
C ASP A 189 -0.06 27.95 3.43
N GLY A 190 -0.40 26.82 2.80
CA GLY A 190 -0.10 26.50 1.41
C GLY A 190 1.38 26.25 1.14
N LYS A 191 2.15 25.84 2.16
CA LYS A 191 3.58 25.52 2.01
C LYS A 191 3.93 24.21 2.69
N ALA A 192 4.52 23.29 1.94
CA ALA A 192 5.17 22.15 2.53
C ALA A 192 6.40 22.63 3.34
N ASP A 193 6.35 22.41 4.65
CA ASP A 193 7.42 22.75 5.59
C ASP A 193 7.66 21.58 6.54
N LEU A 194 8.90 21.10 6.55
CA LEU A 194 9.36 19.99 7.38
C LEU A 194 9.98 20.47 8.70
N GLY A 195 10.08 21.79 8.88
CA GLY A 195 10.78 22.40 10.00
C GLY A 195 12.30 22.22 9.93
N PRO A 196 13.03 22.70 10.96
CA PRO A 196 14.48 22.62 10.97
C PRO A 196 14.96 21.20 11.34
N TYR A 197 16.03 20.73 10.70
CA TYR A 197 16.67 19.44 11.00
C TYR A 197 17.57 19.53 12.23
N VAL A 198 16.94 19.64 13.40
CA VAL A 198 17.61 19.69 14.71
C VAL A 198 17.34 18.36 15.43
N PRO A 199 18.35 17.49 15.58
CA PRO A 199 18.19 16.27 16.37
C PRO A 199 17.81 16.60 17.82
N ALA A 200 16.99 15.73 18.43
CA ALA A 200 16.74 15.81 19.86
C ALA A 200 18.06 15.65 20.64
N ALA A 201 18.25 16.50 21.65
CA ALA A 201 19.41 16.47 22.54
C ALA A 201 19.37 15.28 23.51
#